data_AF-F4ZCH6-F1
#
_entry.id   AF-F4ZCH6-F1
#
_cell.length_a   1.000
_cell.length_b   1.000
_cell.length_c   1.000
_cell.angle_alpha   90.00
_cell.angle_beta   90.00
_cell.angle_gamma   90.00
#
_symmetry.space_group_name_H-M   'P 1'
#
loop_
_entity.id
_entity.type
_entity.pdbx_description
1 polymer ?
#
loop_
_entity_poly.entity_id
_entity_poly.type
_entity_poly.pdbx_seq_one_letter_code
_entity_poly.pdbx_strand_id
1 'polypeptide(L)'
;MSTDRAHGGESTTSMSQVAAHAIREGIIEGRYPPSSRLRERDLSENLQMSRIPVREALRQLEVEGFVTTSPNRGAVVTQLTVRDVVELFDLRVSLEVLAARQAALASAGGRAGDKLQQIVVAALRATRSGDVVAIRQTNTEIHAEIVAMAGK
;
A
#
# COMPACT_ATOMS: atom_id res chain seq x y z
N MET A 1 15.23 -7.01 44.80
CA MET A 1 15.07 -8.25 44.02
C MET A 1 13.75 -8.12 43.26
N SER A 2 13.86 -7.93 41.93
CA SER A 2 12.84 -8.09 40.87
C SER A 2 11.49 -7.37 41.00
N THR A 3 10.91 -6.70 40.00
CA THR A 3 11.15 -6.40 38.58
C THR A 3 10.04 -5.38 38.25
N ASP A 4 10.34 -4.18 37.77
CA ASP A 4 10.29 -3.83 36.34
C ASP A 4 9.10 -4.44 35.58
N ARG A 5 8.11 -3.61 35.21
CA ARG A 5 7.69 -3.35 33.81
C ARG A 5 6.31 -2.68 33.75
N ALA A 6 6.33 -1.39 33.45
CA ALA A 6 5.31 -0.75 32.63
C ALA A 6 5.99 0.41 31.91
N HIS A 7 6.37 0.20 30.65
CA HIS A 7 6.73 1.25 29.72
C HIS A 7 5.93 1.06 28.44
N GLY A 8 5.39 2.18 27.96
CA GLY A 8 4.28 2.28 27.03
C GLY A 8 4.61 1.84 25.61
N GLY A 9 3.58 1.32 24.93
CA GLY A 9 3.58 1.12 23.49
C GLY A 9 3.15 2.41 22.77
N GLU A 10 4.06 3.36 22.64
CA GLU A 10 3.99 4.34 21.55
C GLU A 10 4.44 3.62 20.27
N SER A 11 3.57 3.57 19.27
CA SER A 11 3.85 2.95 17.96
C SER A 11 4.91 3.75 17.21
N THR A 12 6.17 3.52 17.54
CA THR A 12 7.33 4.00 16.78
C THR A 12 7.43 3.15 15.52
N THR A 13 7.07 3.72 14.36
CA THR A 13 7.25 3.09 13.05
C THR A 13 8.69 2.60 12.92
N SER A 14 8.89 1.31 12.66
CA SER A 14 10.24 0.77 12.58
C SER A 14 10.99 1.37 11.39
N MET A 15 12.32 1.52 11.50
CA MET A 15 13.13 2.01 10.37
C MET A 15 12.99 1.12 9.13
N SER A 16 12.71 -0.17 9.30
CA SER A 16 12.39 -1.08 8.20
C SER A 16 11.04 -0.78 7.53
N GLN A 17 10.01 -0.42 8.30
CA GLN A 17 8.72 0.04 7.74
C GLN A 17 8.87 1.36 6.98
N VAL A 18 9.65 2.31 7.51
CA VAL A 18 9.94 3.59 6.83
C VAL A 18 10.68 3.32 5.51
N ALA A 19 11.71 2.47 5.53
CA ALA A 19 12.43 2.08 4.31
C ALA A 19 11.50 1.37 3.30
N ALA A 20 10.67 0.43 3.75
CA ALA A 20 9.73 -0.28 2.89
C ALA A 20 8.75 0.69 2.22
N HIS A 21 8.19 1.64 2.98
CA HIS A 21 7.30 2.65 2.43
C HIS A 21 8.00 3.53 1.38
N ALA A 22 9.19 4.05 1.68
CA ALA A 22 9.92 4.91 0.74
C ALA A 22 10.31 4.18 -0.56
N ILE A 23 10.73 2.92 -0.46
CA ILE A 23 11.05 2.10 -1.64
C ILE A 23 9.78 1.79 -2.43
N ARG A 24 8.68 1.43 -1.76
CA ARG A 24 7.38 1.15 -2.38
C ARG A 24 6.87 2.34 -3.18
N GLU A 25 6.86 3.54 -2.59
CA GLU A 25 6.47 4.76 -3.31
C GLU A 25 7.39 5.02 -4.50
N GLY A 26 8.71 4.80 -4.36
CA GLY A 26 9.64 4.90 -5.49
C GLY A 26 9.33 3.94 -6.65
N ILE A 27 8.85 2.73 -6.36
CA ILE A 27 8.40 1.77 -7.39
C ILE A 27 7.09 2.25 -8.03
N ILE A 28 6.11 2.65 -7.22
CA ILE A 28 4.78 3.10 -7.69
C ILE A 28 4.89 4.37 -8.56
N GLU A 29 5.77 5.29 -8.19
CA GLU A 29 6.04 6.53 -8.94
C GLU A 29 6.95 6.31 -10.17
N GLY A 30 7.47 5.09 -10.37
CA GLY A 30 8.37 4.76 -11.47
C GLY A 30 9.81 5.25 -11.33
N ARG A 31 10.20 5.82 -10.17
CA ARG A 31 11.61 6.12 -9.86
C ARG A 31 12.47 4.85 -9.89
N TYR A 32 11.88 3.73 -9.48
CA TYR A 32 12.45 2.39 -9.61
C TYR A 32 11.64 1.62 -10.66
N PRO A 33 12.05 1.65 -11.94
CA PRO A 33 11.24 1.08 -13.01
C PRO A 33 11.19 -0.46 -12.93
N PRO A 34 10.17 -1.09 -13.53
CA PRO A 34 10.07 -2.55 -13.62
C PRO A 34 11.36 -3.19 -14.16
N SER A 35 11.70 -4.36 -13.63
CA SER A 35 12.92 -5.12 -13.96
C SER A 35 14.24 -4.44 -13.56
N SER A 36 14.21 -3.23 -12.99
CA SER A 36 15.42 -2.59 -12.48
C SER A 36 15.93 -3.26 -11.22
N ARG A 37 17.25 -3.22 -11.02
CA ARG A 37 17.91 -3.83 -9.87
C ARG A 37 18.08 -2.81 -8.75
N LEU A 38 17.59 -3.16 -7.56
CA LEU A 38 17.77 -2.41 -6.34
C LEU A 38 18.91 -3.00 -5.51
N ARG A 39 19.99 -2.22 -5.33
CA ARG A 39 21.13 -2.61 -4.50
C ARG A 39 20.95 -2.08 -3.09
N GLU A 40 21.16 -2.94 -2.09
CA GLU A 40 21.07 -2.54 -0.66
C GLU A 40 21.97 -1.35 -0.34
N ARG A 41 23.18 -1.32 -0.92
CA ARG A 41 24.13 -0.22 -0.72
C ARG A 41 23.54 1.12 -1.17
N ASP A 42 23.06 1.18 -2.41
CA ASP A 42 22.54 2.40 -3.02
C ASP A 42 21.29 2.87 -2.28
N LEU A 43 20.41 1.95 -1.88
CA LEU A 43 19.24 2.24 -1.05
C LEU A 43 19.62 2.76 0.33
N SER A 44 20.60 2.15 1.00
CA SER A 44 21.12 2.62 2.30
C SER A 44 21.68 4.03 2.21
N GLU A 45 22.44 4.34 1.17
CA GLU A 45 23.00 5.68 0.93
C GLU A 45 21.88 6.70 0.66
N ASN A 46 20.93 6.38 -0.22
CA ASN A 46 19.82 7.28 -0.58
C ASN A 46 18.85 7.54 0.57
N LEU A 47 18.56 6.53 1.39
CA LEU A 47 17.64 6.64 2.52
C LEU A 47 18.34 7.13 3.80
N GLN A 48 19.66 7.27 3.79
CA GLN A 48 20.47 7.58 4.97
C GLN A 48 20.24 6.58 6.11
N MET A 49 20.12 5.30 5.77
CA MET A 49 19.84 4.21 6.70
C MET A 49 20.93 3.13 6.64
N SER A 50 21.12 2.40 7.76
CA SER A 50 22.00 1.23 7.75
C SER A 50 21.44 0.10 6.87
N ARG A 51 22.26 -0.90 6.56
CA ARG A 51 21.87 -2.01 5.66
C ARG A 51 20.82 -2.94 6.25
N ILE A 52 20.74 -3.04 7.58
CA ILE A 52 19.81 -3.93 8.27
C ILE A 52 18.34 -3.58 7.95
N PRO A 53 17.84 -2.37 8.23
CA PRO A 53 16.45 -2.00 7.94
C PRO A 53 16.14 -2.00 6.44
N VAL A 54 17.10 -1.65 5.57
CA VAL A 54 16.93 -1.73 4.11
C VAL A 54 16.75 -3.17 3.64
N ARG A 55 17.55 -4.10 4.17
CA ARG A 55 17.43 -5.52 3.85
C ARG A 55 16.11 -6.11 4.36
N GLU A 56 15.69 -5.74 5.56
CA GLU A 56 14.37 -6.14 6.09
C GLU A 56 13.23 -5.58 5.23
N ALA A 57 13.31 -4.32 4.82
CA ALA A 57 12.36 -3.70 3.92
C ALA A 57 12.28 -4.43 2.58
N LEU A 58 13.41 -4.81 1.98
CA LEU A 58 13.43 -5.58 0.74
C LEU A 58 12.80 -6.97 0.90
N ARG A 59 12.99 -7.65 2.04
CA ARG A 59 12.31 -8.93 2.31
C ARG A 59 10.81 -8.75 2.49
N GLN A 60 10.38 -7.68 3.16
CA GLN A 60 8.96 -7.36 3.26
C GLN A 60 8.36 -7.08 1.87
N LEU A 61 9.04 -6.27 1.06
CA LEU A 61 8.60 -5.93 -0.30
C LEU A 61 8.59 -7.14 -1.23
N GLU A 62 9.44 -8.14 -0.99
CA GLU A 62 9.38 -9.42 -1.69
C GLU A 62 8.13 -10.21 -1.34
N VAL A 63 7.76 -10.27 -0.07
CA VAL A 63 6.51 -10.90 0.39
C VAL A 63 5.28 -10.17 -0.18
N GLU A 64 5.36 -8.84 -0.27
CA GLU A 64 4.31 -8.01 -0.89
C GLU A 64 4.30 -8.07 -2.43
N GLY A 65 5.30 -8.71 -3.06
CA GLY A 65 5.39 -8.88 -4.51
C GLY A 65 5.95 -7.67 -5.29
N PHE A 66 6.42 -6.61 -4.62
CA PHE A 66 7.02 -5.44 -5.26
C PHE A 66 8.40 -5.72 -5.87
N VAL A 67 9.12 -6.70 -5.31
CA VAL A 67 10.43 -7.13 -5.80
C VAL A 67 10.56 -8.65 -5.75
N THR A 68 11.49 -9.19 -6.52
CA THR A 68 12.01 -10.55 -6.36
C THR A 68 13.47 -10.49 -5.95
N THR A 69 13.87 -11.23 -4.92
CA THR A 69 15.29 -11.30 -4.54
C THR A 69 15.98 -12.49 -5.18
N SER A 70 17.26 -12.33 -5.52
CA SER A 70 18.11 -13.43 -5.96
C SER A 70 19.35 -13.48 -5.06
N PRO A 71 19.82 -14.68 -4.67
CA PRO A 71 21.06 -14.83 -3.93
C PRO A 71 22.20 -14.06 -4.62
N ASN A 72 22.92 -13.24 -3.85
CA ASN A 72 24.06 -12.41 -4.30
C ASN A 72 23.73 -11.34 -5.37
N ARG A 73 22.46 -11.16 -5.76
CA ARG A 73 22.03 -10.25 -6.82
C ARG A 73 21.13 -9.10 -6.35
N GLY A 74 20.85 -8.99 -5.05
CA GLY A 74 19.96 -7.96 -4.53
C GLY A 74 18.51 -8.19 -4.96
N ALA A 75 17.70 -7.14 -4.92
CA ALA A 75 16.29 -7.18 -5.30
C ALA A 75 16.10 -6.66 -6.73
N VAL A 76 15.13 -7.21 -7.45
CA VAL A 76 14.72 -6.76 -8.79
C VAL A 76 13.25 -6.35 -8.73
N VAL A 77 12.91 -5.16 -9.23
CA VAL A 77 11.53 -4.66 -9.26
C VAL A 77 10.67 -5.58 -10.12
N THR A 78 9.56 -6.04 -9.57
CA THR A 78 8.62 -6.92 -10.26
C THR A 78 8.04 -6.22 -11.49
N GLN A 79 7.96 -6.94 -12.61
CA GLN A 79 7.26 -6.49 -13.81
C GLN A 79 5.93 -7.21 -13.90
N LEU A 80 4.83 -6.47 -13.84
CA LEU A 80 3.50 -7.01 -14.09
C LEU A 80 3.29 -7.19 -15.59
N THR A 81 2.88 -8.38 -15.98
CA THR A 81 2.37 -8.66 -17.32
C THR A 81 0.92 -8.23 -17.45
N VAL A 82 0.43 -8.06 -18.69
CA VAL A 82 -0.99 -7.80 -18.94
C VAL A 82 -1.88 -8.89 -18.32
N ARG A 83 -1.41 -10.14 -18.34
CA ARG A 83 -2.13 -11.26 -17.73
C ARG A 83 -2.25 -11.09 -16.21
N ASP A 84 -1.16 -10.72 -15.53
CA ASP A 84 -1.18 -10.49 -14.08
C ASP A 84 -2.18 -9.38 -13.71
N VAL A 85 -2.24 -8.33 -14.52
CA VAL A 85 -3.21 -7.24 -14.34
C VAL A 85 -4.63 -7.76 -14.48
N VAL A 86 -4.93 -8.55 -15.52
CA VAL A 86 -6.26 -9.14 -15.71
C VAL A 86 -6.66 -10.03 -14.53
N GLU A 87 -5.79 -10.95 -14.12
CA GLU A 87 -6.05 -11.85 -12.98
C GLU A 87 -6.26 -11.07 -11.67
N LEU A 88 -5.50 -9.98 -11.46
CA LEU A 88 -5.68 -9.09 -10.32
C LEU A 88 -7.03 -8.36 -10.35
N PHE A 89 -7.48 -7.89 -11.52
CA PHE A 89 -8.79 -7.27 -11.66
C PHE A 89 -9.94 -8.26 -11.47
N ASP A 90 -9.79 -9.52 -11.90
CA ASP A 90 -10.80 -10.56 -11.67
C ASP A 90 -10.97 -10.87 -10.17
N LEU A 91 -9.86 -10.97 -9.44
CA LEU A 91 -9.88 -11.11 -7.98
C LEU A 91 -10.54 -9.89 -7.33
N ARG A 92 -10.16 -8.69 -7.78
CA ARG A 92 -10.68 -7.43 -7.27
C ARG A 92 -12.19 -7.31 -7.46
N VAL A 93 -12.71 -7.59 -8.65
CA VAL A 93 -14.15 -7.58 -8.93
C VAL A 93 -14.88 -8.55 -8.00
N SER A 94 -14.34 -9.75 -7.81
CA SER A 94 -14.93 -10.77 -6.93
C SER A 94 -15.08 -10.29 -5.48
N LEU A 95 -14.06 -9.58 -4.95
CA LEU A 95 -14.05 -9.07 -3.59
C LEU A 95 -14.84 -7.76 -3.44
N GLU A 96 -14.69 -6.83 -4.38
CA GLU A 96 -15.30 -5.51 -4.31
C GLU A 96 -16.82 -5.56 -4.48
N VAL A 97 -17.34 -6.44 -5.35
CA VAL A 97 -18.79 -6.63 -5.48
C VAL A 97 -19.39 -7.13 -4.17
N LEU A 98 -18.71 -8.05 -3.49
CA LEU A 98 -19.13 -8.52 -2.17
C LEU A 98 -19.07 -7.39 -1.14
N ALA A 99 -17.97 -6.63 -1.08
CA ALA A 99 -17.81 -5.52 -0.14
C ALA A 99 -18.88 -4.45 -0.36
N ALA A 100 -19.12 -4.04 -1.60
CA ALA A 100 -20.14 -3.06 -1.98
C ALA A 100 -21.55 -3.53 -1.57
N ARG A 101 -21.88 -4.81 -1.82
CA ARG A 101 -23.17 -5.38 -1.39
C ARG A 101 -23.33 -5.33 0.13
N GLN A 102 -22.29 -5.68 0.89
CA GLN A 102 -22.35 -5.65 2.35
C GLN A 102 -22.42 -4.21 2.90
N ALA A 103 -21.67 -3.28 2.32
CA ALA A 103 -21.75 -1.86 2.67
C ALA A 103 -23.15 -1.29 2.43
N ALA A 104 -23.79 -1.64 1.30
CA ALA A 104 -25.16 -1.23 1.01
C ALA A 104 -26.18 -1.78 2.01
N LEU A 105 -26.07 -3.06 2.38
CA LEU A 105 -26.92 -3.67 3.41
C LEU A 105 -26.72 -3.01 4.79
N ALA A 106 -25.47 -2.73 5.17
CA ALA A 106 -25.17 -2.03 6.40
C ALA A 106 -25.75 -0.61 6.43
N SER A 107 -25.65 0.11 5.29
CA SER A 107 -26.24 1.44 5.16
C SER A 107 -27.77 1.41 5.27
N ALA A 108 -28.43 0.44 4.63
CA ALA A 108 -29.87 0.22 4.80
C ALA A 108 -30.25 -0.11 6.25
N GLY A 109 -29.35 -0.74 7.01
CA GLY A 109 -29.47 -0.98 8.44
C GLY A 109 -29.11 0.21 9.34
N GLY A 110 -28.83 1.39 8.78
CA GLY A 110 -28.57 2.62 9.53
C GLY A 110 -27.09 2.99 9.74
N ARG A 111 -26.14 2.26 9.14
CA ARG A 111 -24.73 2.70 9.14
C ARG A 111 -24.57 3.98 8.32
N ALA A 112 -23.93 5.00 8.90
CA ALA A 112 -23.69 6.28 8.24
C ALA A 112 -22.78 6.13 7.01
N GLY A 113 -23.09 6.87 5.94
CA GLY A 113 -22.35 6.90 4.69
C GLY A 113 -21.67 8.24 4.39
N ASP A 114 -21.71 9.19 5.33
CA ASP A 114 -21.26 10.58 5.12
C ASP A 114 -19.81 10.66 4.67
N LYS A 115 -18.94 9.80 5.23
CA LYS A 115 -17.53 9.73 4.86
C LYS A 115 -17.35 9.28 3.40
N LEU A 116 -18.04 8.22 2.99
CA LEU A 116 -18.02 7.77 1.58
C LEU A 116 -18.53 8.89 0.65
N GLN A 117 -19.59 9.59 1.04
CA GLN A 117 -20.11 10.71 0.27
C GLN A 117 -19.10 11.86 0.14
N GLN A 118 -18.39 12.21 1.21
CA GLN A 118 -17.33 13.22 1.19
C GLN A 118 -16.19 12.82 0.24
N ILE A 119 -15.74 11.56 0.30
CA ILE A 119 -14.68 11.04 -0.57
C ILE A 119 -15.13 11.08 -2.04
N VAL A 120 -16.37 10.67 -2.35
CA VAL A 120 -16.92 10.73 -3.73
C VAL A 120 -16.95 12.17 -4.26
N VAL A 121 -17.34 13.15 -3.43
CA VAL A 121 -17.32 14.57 -3.83
C VAL A 121 -15.89 15.03 -4.14
N ALA A 122 -14.91 14.62 -3.33
CA ALA A 122 -13.50 14.92 -3.58
C ALA A 122 -13.00 14.26 -4.87
N ALA A 123 -13.33 12.99 -5.10
CA ALA A 123 -12.97 12.25 -6.31
C ALA A 123 -13.51 12.91 -7.58
N LEU A 124 -14.77 13.37 -7.55
CA LEU A 124 -15.38 14.10 -8.66
C LEU A 124 -14.68 15.44 -8.95
N ARG A 125 -14.21 16.15 -7.91
CA ARG A 125 -13.44 17.38 -8.07
C ARG A 125 -12.07 17.09 -8.69
N ALA A 126 -11.35 16.10 -8.17
CA ALA A 126 -10.04 15.67 -8.67
C ALA A 126 -10.11 15.23 -10.14
N THR A 127 -11.16 14.47 -10.49
CA THR A 127 -11.40 14.01 -11.87
C THR A 127 -11.65 15.20 -12.81
N ARG A 128 -12.44 16.20 -12.38
CA ARG A 128 -12.70 17.40 -13.19
C ARG A 128 -11.47 18.28 -13.39
N SER A 129 -10.60 18.38 -12.38
CA SER A 129 -9.37 19.18 -12.47
C SER A 129 -8.22 18.46 -13.18
N GLY A 130 -8.36 17.16 -13.47
CA GLY A 130 -7.28 16.34 -14.04
C GLY A 130 -6.13 16.10 -13.07
N ASP A 131 -6.36 16.24 -11.76
CA ASP A 131 -5.33 16.01 -10.75
C ASP A 131 -5.13 14.50 -10.55
N VAL A 132 -4.17 13.93 -11.28
CA VAL A 132 -3.87 12.49 -11.29
C VAL A 132 -3.51 11.96 -9.91
N VAL A 133 -2.82 12.76 -9.09
CA VAL A 133 -2.43 12.36 -7.73
C VAL A 133 -3.66 12.25 -6.84
N ALA A 134 -4.52 13.28 -6.85
CA ALA A 134 -5.76 13.28 -6.09
C ALA A 134 -6.75 12.20 -6.59
N ILE A 135 -6.80 11.93 -7.90
CA ILE A 135 -7.61 10.82 -8.45
C ILE A 135 -7.15 9.48 -7.88
N ARG A 136 -5.84 9.20 -7.88
CA ARG A 136 -5.28 7.95 -7.32
C ARG A 136 -5.58 7.81 -5.83
N GLN A 137 -5.42 8.90 -5.08
CA GLN A 137 -5.65 8.92 -3.65
C GLN A 137 -7.12 8.67 -3.32
N THR A 138 -8.02 9.46 -3.91
CA THR A 138 -9.47 9.32 -3.67
C THR A 138 -10.02 7.98 -4.15
N ASN A 139 -9.48 7.40 -5.23
CA ASN A 139 -9.81 6.05 -5.63
C ASN A 139 -9.49 5.05 -4.52
N THR A 140 -8.28 5.08 -3.96
CA THR A 140 -7.88 4.23 -2.83
C THR A 140 -8.80 4.41 -1.62
N GLU A 141 -9.15 5.65 -1.28
CA GLU A 141 -10.03 5.98 -0.17
C GLU A 141 -11.46 5.46 -0.36
N ILE A 142 -12.01 5.50 -1.59
CA ILE A 142 -13.34 4.94 -1.90
C ILE A 142 -13.36 3.44 -1.59
N HIS A 143 -12.40 2.69 -2.12
CA HIS A 143 -12.36 1.24 -1.92
C HIS A 143 -12.16 0.87 -0.45
N ALA A 144 -11.29 1.59 0.27
CA ALA A 144 -11.09 1.40 1.70
C ALA A 144 -12.36 1.67 2.51
N GLU A 145 -13.08 2.74 2.20
CA GLU A 145 -14.31 3.09 2.91
C GLU A 145 -15.44 2.10 2.65
N ILE A 146 -15.58 1.59 1.41
CA ILE A 146 -16.55 0.53 1.10
C ILE A 146 -16.28 -0.73 1.93
N VAL A 147 -15.02 -1.13 2.06
CA VAL A 147 -14.62 -2.28 2.89
C VAL A 147 -14.92 -2.02 4.37
N ALA A 148 -14.59 -0.83 4.89
CA ALA A 148 -14.89 -0.46 6.27
C ALA A 148 -16.41 -0.47 6.55
N MET A 149 -17.20 0.06 5.62
CA MET A 149 -18.67 0.04 5.72
C MET A 149 -19.25 -1.38 5.69
N ALA A 150 -18.60 -2.32 4.99
CA ALA A 150 -18.98 -3.73 4.94
C ALA A 150 -18.82 -4.45 6.29
N GLY A 151 -18.15 -3.85 7.29
CA GLY A 151 -18.06 -4.38 8.65
C GLY A 151 -16.86 -5.28 8.90
N LYS A 152 -15.72 -5.01 8.28
CA LYS A 152 -14.41 -5.56 8.65
C LYS A 152 -13.39 -4.46 8.84
#